data_AF-A0A5M4D837-F1
#
_entry.id   AF-A0A5M4D837-F1
#
_cell.length_a   1.000
_cell.length_b   1.000
_cell.length_c   1.000
_cell.angle_alpha   90.00
_cell.angle_beta   90.00
_cell.angle_gamma   90.00
#
_symmetry.space_group_name_H-M   'P 1'
#
loop_
_entity.id
_entity.type
_entity.pdbx_description
1 polymer ?
#
loop_
_entity_poly.entity_id
_entity_poly.type
_entity_poly.pdbx_seq_one_letter_code
_entity_poly.pdbx_strand_id
1 'polypeptide(L)'
;MDTPLTPARALTATRPEAVPTGVPCRACEYELGGLFSDGNCPECGLPIQASIHGDTLALAAPAWLARVESGAWIIVWTTLSWLGLVIAGRVGITLFTQGAASPTAELVLKVALAGLSVWFLLGVWRLTTPEHDLKPSGRRLLHLVRILMISGVTLNVVQRFGTLSRAAPVPGGMLAYEWLDEFLATAAWACVMFHVTALARRAGAYKMSNSAWLTGWFIAASLGVMILAMCIGLLVSVSVVPGAPGGLLMGILGCWGAIVIPVTLLCALVLVGQFAHRLELVRHRATLIRSHQRFQPAPPPDASAQT
;
A
#
# COMPACT_ATOMS: atom_id res chain seq x y z
N MET A 1 -13.42 7.74 43.62
CA MET A 1 -12.34 8.68 44.01
C MET A 1 -12.19 9.65 42.86
N ASP A 2 -12.93 10.74 42.94
CA ASP A 2 -13.07 11.73 41.88
C ASP A 2 -11.87 12.67 41.90
N THR A 3 -11.09 12.69 40.83
CA THR A 3 -10.00 13.65 40.68
C THR A 3 -10.62 15.02 40.36
N PRO A 4 -10.44 16.06 41.20
CA PRO A 4 -11.02 17.37 40.93
C PRO A 4 -10.45 17.94 39.63
N LEU A 5 -11.35 18.29 38.70
CA LEU A 5 -11.02 18.94 37.44
C LEU A 5 -10.30 20.27 37.73
N THR A 6 -9.02 20.35 37.38
CA THR A 6 -8.23 21.57 37.47
C THR A 6 -8.87 22.64 36.57
N PRO A 7 -9.12 23.86 37.06
CA PRO A 7 -9.77 24.91 36.27
C PRO A 7 -8.96 25.18 35.00
N ALA A 8 -9.69 25.26 33.87
CA ALA A 8 -9.13 25.53 32.55
C ALA A 8 -8.26 26.79 32.60
N ARG A 9 -6.95 26.60 32.51
CA ARG A 9 -5.96 27.67 32.46
C ARG A 9 -6.29 28.53 31.25
N ALA A 10 -6.66 29.79 31.49
CA ALA A 10 -6.95 30.76 30.44
C ALA A 10 -5.76 30.79 29.47
N LEU A 11 -6.02 30.41 28.22
CA LEU A 11 -5.03 30.49 27.14
C LEU A 11 -4.76 31.97 26.88
N THR A 12 -3.74 32.53 27.54
CA THR A 12 -3.15 33.79 27.13
C THR A 12 -2.79 33.67 25.66
N ALA A 13 -3.37 34.54 24.83
CA ALA A 13 -3.09 34.62 23.40
C ALA A 13 -1.58 34.80 23.20
N THR A 14 -0.88 33.70 22.91
CA THR A 14 0.54 33.71 22.58
C THR A 14 0.69 34.48 21.28
N ARG A 15 1.59 35.47 21.26
CA ARG A 15 1.97 36.15 20.01
C ARG A 15 2.33 35.08 18.97
N PRO A 16 1.93 35.26 17.70
CA PRO A 16 2.31 34.33 16.65
C PRO A 16 3.83 34.19 16.63
N GLU A 17 4.30 32.96 16.76
CA GLU A 17 5.72 32.64 16.78
C GLU A 17 6.27 32.79 15.36
N ALA A 18 7.43 33.44 15.23
CA ALA A 18 8.14 33.51 13.96
C ALA A 18 8.63 32.11 13.58
N VAL A 19 8.48 31.75 12.31
CA VAL A 19 8.89 30.43 11.81
C VAL A 19 10.41 30.29 11.89
N PRO A 20 10.93 29.17 12.43
CA PRO A 20 12.37 28.88 12.38
C PRO A 20 12.92 28.95 10.95
N THR A 21 14.17 29.37 10.79
CA THR A 21 14.85 29.35 9.49
C THR A 21 14.95 27.93 8.92
N GLY A 22 15.05 27.79 7.60
CA GLY A 22 15.14 26.49 6.92
C GLY A 22 13.82 25.73 6.77
N VAL A 23 12.66 26.33 7.05
CA VAL A 23 11.34 25.75 6.76
C VAL A 23 10.87 26.23 5.37
N PRO A 24 10.95 25.42 4.30
CA PRO A 24 10.45 25.82 3.00
C PRO A 24 8.92 25.71 2.92
N CYS A 25 8.30 26.58 2.15
CA CYS A 25 6.89 26.48 1.79
C CYS A 25 6.64 25.17 1.05
N ARG A 26 5.62 24.41 1.45
CA ARG A 26 5.35 23.11 0.81
C ARG A 26 4.84 23.23 -0.64
N ALA A 27 4.29 24.38 -1.03
CA ALA A 27 3.76 24.60 -2.37
C ALA A 27 4.81 25.13 -3.36
N CYS A 28 5.58 26.16 -2.97
CA CYS A 28 6.52 26.84 -3.87
C CYS A 28 7.99 26.75 -3.44
N GLU A 29 8.30 26.11 -2.32
CA GLU A 29 9.66 25.96 -1.76
C GLU A 29 10.33 27.24 -1.23
N TYR A 30 9.64 28.38 -1.23
CA TYR A 30 10.12 29.63 -0.62
C TYR A 30 10.46 29.46 0.87
N GLU A 31 11.60 29.96 1.33
CA GLU A 31 12.02 29.88 2.73
C GLU A 31 11.11 30.74 3.62
N LEU A 32 10.40 30.12 4.56
CA LEU A 32 9.45 30.79 5.44
C LEU A 32 10.09 31.35 6.72
N GLY A 33 11.42 31.22 6.87
CA GLY A 33 12.15 31.66 8.05
C GLY A 33 11.91 33.13 8.38
N GLY A 34 11.56 33.41 9.63
CA GLY A 34 11.32 34.77 10.13
C GLY A 34 9.93 35.34 9.83
N LEU A 35 9.11 34.67 9.00
CA LEU A 35 7.70 35.04 8.82
C LEU A 35 6.87 34.58 10.03
N PHE A 36 5.72 35.22 10.27
CA PHE A 36 4.82 34.79 11.34
C PHE A 36 4.07 33.52 10.97
N SER A 37 3.91 32.62 11.93
CA SER A 37 3.27 31.32 11.71
C SER A 37 1.82 31.40 11.24
N ASP A 38 1.08 32.45 11.59
CA ASP A 38 -0.31 32.74 11.18
C ASP A 38 -0.43 33.43 9.82
N GLY A 39 0.69 33.81 9.19
CA GLY A 39 0.71 34.47 7.88
C GLY A 39 0.47 33.53 6.70
N ASN A 40 0.48 34.12 5.50
CA ASN A 40 0.48 33.41 4.22
C ASN A 40 1.86 33.52 3.57
N CYS A 41 2.23 32.50 2.80
CA CYS A 41 3.45 32.52 2.00
C CYS A 41 3.38 33.64 0.96
N PRO A 42 4.40 34.52 0.86
CA PRO A 42 4.38 35.68 -0.04
C PRO A 42 4.40 35.29 -1.53
N GLU A 43 4.93 34.12 -1.88
CA GLU A 43 5.04 33.66 -3.26
C GLU A 43 3.76 33.00 -3.79
N CYS A 44 3.05 32.23 -2.95
CA CYS A 44 1.94 31.38 -3.42
C CYS A 44 0.64 31.54 -2.62
N GLY A 45 0.63 32.34 -1.57
CA GLY A 45 -0.55 32.57 -0.71
C GLY A 45 -0.92 31.40 0.21
N LEU A 46 -0.16 30.29 0.22
CA LEU A 46 -0.45 29.15 1.11
C LEU A 46 -0.25 29.54 2.59
N PRO A 47 -1.18 29.21 3.51
CA PRO A 47 -1.00 29.45 4.94
C PRO A 47 0.30 28.83 5.47
N ILE A 48 1.09 29.62 6.19
CA ILE A 48 2.42 29.24 6.70
C ILE A 48 2.31 28.07 7.68
N GLN A 49 1.29 28.04 8.55
CA GLN A 49 1.02 26.92 9.45
C GLN A 49 1.00 25.57 8.73
N ALA A 50 0.51 25.51 7.48
CA ALA A 50 0.42 24.28 6.72
C ALA A 50 1.80 23.75 6.26
N SER A 51 2.83 24.61 6.26
CA SER A 51 4.22 24.24 5.99
C SER A 51 4.98 23.95 7.29
N ILE A 52 4.70 24.66 8.39
CA ILE A 52 5.34 24.44 9.71
C ILE A 52 4.98 23.07 10.28
N HIS A 53 3.71 22.67 10.22
CA HIS A 53 3.25 21.40 10.79
C HIS A 53 3.70 20.18 9.98
N GLY A 54 4.49 20.38 8.92
CA GLY A 54 5.02 19.33 8.06
C GLY A 54 3.96 18.67 7.17
N ASP A 55 4.39 17.64 6.45
CA ASP A 55 3.55 16.83 5.57
C ASP A 55 2.69 15.83 6.36
N THR A 56 1.82 16.36 7.24
CA THR A 56 0.96 15.54 8.08
C THR A 56 -0.32 15.15 7.35
N LEU A 57 -0.66 13.87 7.47
CA LEU A 57 -1.82 13.28 6.81
C LEU A 57 -3.16 13.86 7.33
N ALA A 58 -3.15 14.46 8.53
CA ALA A 58 -4.30 15.13 9.13
C ALA A 58 -4.74 16.40 8.38
N LEU A 59 -3.83 17.02 7.62
CA LEU A 59 -4.10 18.21 6.83
C LEU A 59 -4.50 17.90 5.38
N ALA A 60 -4.42 16.63 4.97
CA ALA A 60 -4.75 16.19 3.62
C ALA A 60 -6.25 16.39 3.28
N ALA A 61 -6.57 16.41 1.99
CA ALA A 61 -7.97 16.51 1.55
C ALA A 61 -8.79 15.29 2.01
N PRO A 62 -9.95 15.46 2.68
CA PRO A 62 -10.74 14.35 3.21
C PRO A 62 -11.26 13.44 2.09
N ALA A 63 -11.57 14.01 0.92
CA ALA A 63 -11.95 13.24 -0.27
C ALA A 63 -10.79 12.40 -0.84
N TRP A 64 -9.55 12.82 -0.65
CA TRP A 64 -8.38 11.99 -0.99
C TRP A 64 -8.18 10.90 0.06
N LEU A 65 -8.24 11.23 1.36
CA LEU A 65 -8.14 10.25 2.45
C LEU A 65 -9.18 9.14 2.32
N ALA A 66 -10.45 9.47 2.05
CA ALA A 66 -11.50 8.49 1.85
C ALA A 66 -11.21 7.53 0.68
N ARG A 67 -10.59 8.03 -0.41
CA ARG A 67 -10.17 7.19 -1.54
C ARG A 67 -9.05 6.24 -1.14
N VAL A 68 -8.01 6.73 -0.46
CA VAL A 68 -6.87 5.92 0.01
C VAL A 68 -7.34 4.85 1.01
N GLU A 69 -8.17 5.24 1.97
CA GLU A 69 -8.78 4.35 2.97
C GLU A 69 -9.63 3.26 2.31
N SER A 70 -10.52 3.63 1.37
CA SER A 70 -11.33 2.65 0.65
C SER A 70 -10.47 1.66 -0.15
N GLY A 71 -9.35 2.14 -0.73
CA GLY A 71 -8.39 1.28 -1.42
C GLY A 71 -7.72 0.26 -0.50
N ALA A 72 -7.32 0.70 0.70
CA ALA A 72 -6.74 -0.18 1.72
C ALA A 72 -7.74 -1.27 2.15
N TRP A 73 -9.01 -0.92 2.40
CA TRP A 73 -10.03 -1.90 2.75
C TRP A 73 -10.34 -2.88 1.60
N ILE A 74 -10.39 -2.40 0.36
CA ILE A 74 -10.54 -3.28 -0.82
C ILE A 74 -9.40 -4.31 -0.85
N ILE A 75 -8.15 -3.89 -0.68
CA ILE A 75 -6.99 -4.80 -0.62
C ILE A 75 -7.18 -5.86 0.46
N VAL A 76 -7.59 -5.46 1.66
CA VAL A 76 -7.80 -6.39 2.79
C VAL A 76 -8.86 -7.44 2.46
N TRP A 77 -10.05 -7.00 2.07
CA TRP A 77 -11.16 -7.91 1.78
C TRP A 77 -10.90 -8.80 0.57
N THR A 78 -10.23 -8.28 -0.46
CA THR A 78 -9.89 -9.07 -1.65
C THR A 78 -8.87 -10.15 -1.31
N THR A 79 -7.84 -9.82 -0.53
CA THR A 79 -6.81 -10.78 -0.13
C THR A 79 -7.38 -11.87 0.76
N LEU A 80 -8.25 -11.51 1.72
CA LEU A 80 -8.98 -12.48 2.54
C LEU A 80 -9.89 -13.39 1.70
N SER A 81 -10.63 -12.82 0.75
CA SER A 81 -11.50 -13.58 -0.15
C SER A 81 -10.71 -14.52 -1.06
N TRP A 82 -9.55 -14.06 -1.55
CA TRP A 82 -8.64 -14.88 -2.35
C TRP A 82 -8.11 -16.06 -1.54
N LEU A 83 -7.63 -15.82 -0.32
CA LEU A 83 -7.12 -16.88 0.56
C LEU A 83 -8.20 -17.91 0.89
N GLY A 84 -9.39 -17.43 1.26
CA GLY A 84 -10.54 -18.29 1.53
C GLY A 84 -10.94 -19.12 0.31
N LEU A 85 -10.98 -18.52 -0.87
CA LEU A 85 -11.35 -19.21 -2.11
C LEU A 85 -10.30 -20.25 -2.53
N VAL A 86 -9.01 -19.96 -2.39
CA VAL A 86 -7.94 -20.92 -2.68
C VAL A 86 -8.02 -22.11 -1.74
N ILE A 87 -8.14 -21.87 -0.42
CA ILE A 87 -8.22 -22.96 0.57
C ILE A 87 -9.48 -23.78 0.35
N ALA A 88 -10.66 -23.15 0.29
CA ALA A 88 -11.93 -23.84 0.13
C ALA A 88 -12.03 -24.56 -1.23
N GLY A 89 -11.53 -23.94 -2.31
CA GLY A 89 -11.50 -24.55 -3.63
C GLY A 89 -10.61 -25.79 -3.68
N ARG A 90 -9.41 -25.73 -3.10
CA ARG A 90 -8.49 -26.87 -3.07
C ARG A 90 -9.00 -28.00 -2.18
N VAL A 91 -9.47 -27.69 -0.98
CA VAL A 91 -10.04 -28.67 -0.04
C VAL A 91 -11.31 -29.30 -0.61
N GLY A 92 -12.19 -28.50 -1.23
CA GLY A 92 -13.41 -29.00 -1.87
C GLY A 92 -13.10 -29.96 -3.02
N ILE A 93 -12.16 -29.59 -3.89
CA ILE A 93 -11.75 -30.46 -5.00
C ILE A 93 -11.19 -31.78 -4.44
N THR A 94 -10.28 -31.76 -3.46
CA THR A 94 -9.68 -32.99 -2.93
C THR A 94 -10.70 -33.89 -2.23
N LEU A 95 -11.60 -33.33 -1.42
CA LEU A 95 -12.58 -34.11 -0.66
C LEU A 95 -13.72 -34.67 -1.53
N PHE A 96 -14.24 -33.90 -2.49
CA PHE A 96 -15.45 -34.27 -3.22
C PHE A 96 -15.19 -34.98 -4.55
N THR A 97 -14.01 -34.82 -5.14
CA THR A 97 -13.74 -35.38 -6.47
C THR A 97 -12.82 -36.59 -6.48
N GLN A 98 -12.40 -37.09 -5.31
CA GLN A 98 -11.34 -38.10 -5.17
C GLN A 98 -10.06 -37.72 -5.93
N GLY A 99 -9.82 -36.42 -6.14
CA GLY A 99 -8.71 -35.88 -6.92
C GLY A 99 -9.00 -35.59 -8.41
N ALA A 100 -10.15 -36.01 -8.95
CA ALA A 100 -10.54 -35.73 -10.34
C ALA A 100 -11.35 -34.43 -10.46
N ALA A 101 -10.68 -33.27 -10.44
CA ALA A 101 -11.35 -31.97 -10.55
C ALA A 101 -12.29 -31.93 -11.78
N SER A 102 -13.57 -31.62 -11.57
CA SER A 102 -14.47 -31.40 -12.70
C SER A 102 -13.99 -30.16 -13.48
N PRO A 103 -13.89 -30.22 -14.83
CA PRO A 103 -13.43 -29.09 -15.63
C PRO A 103 -14.25 -27.81 -15.37
N THR A 104 -15.55 -27.96 -15.09
CA THR A 104 -16.44 -26.86 -14.74
C THR A 104 -16.06 -26.20 -13.43
N ALA A 105 -15.79 -26.97 -12.36
CA ALA A 105 -15.36 -26.41 -11.08
C ALA A 105 -14.00 -25.70 -11.20
N GLU A 106 -13.07 -26.25 -11.99
CA GLU A 106 -11.79 -25.61 -12.26
C GLU A 106 -11.96 -24.28 -13.02
N LEU A 107 -12.83 -24.25 -14.04
CA LEU A 107 -13.13 -23.03 -14.78
C LEU A 107 -13.76 -21.96 -13.88
N VAL A 108 -14.75 -22.33 -13.05
CA VAL A 108 -15.39 -21.40 -12.10
C VAL A 108 -14.37 -20.83 -11.12
N LEU A 109 -13.49 -21.67 -10.56
CA LEU A 109 -12.43 -21.23 -9.65
C LEU A 109 -11.45 -20.26 -10.35
N LYS A 110 -11.03 -20.55 -11.59
CA LYS A 110 -10.15 -19.68 -12.38
C LYS A 110 -10.80 -18.32 -12.65
N VAL A 111 -12.06 -18.30 -13.07
CA VAL A 111 -12.82 -17.05 -13.32
C VAL A 111 -12.96 -16.22 -12.04
N ALA A 112 -13.31 -16.87 -10.93
CA ALA A 112 -13.46 -16.19 -9.64
C ALA A 112 -12.13 -15.58 -9.16
N LEU A 113 -11.02 -16.32 -9.25
CA LEU A 113 -9.69 -15.81 -8.90
C LEU A 113 -9.25 -14.66 -9.81
N ALA A 114 -9.51 -14.75 -11.12
CA ALA A 114 -9.22 -13.65 -12.05
C ALA A 114 -10.04 -12.39 -11.72
N GLY A 115 -11.32 -12.55 -11.37
CA GLY A 115 -12.17 -11.45 -10.90
C GLY A 115 -11.61 -10.78 -9.64
N LEU A 116 -11.14 -11.57 -8.67
CA LEU A 116 -10.48 -11.06 -7.47
C LEU A 116 -9.18 -10.31 -7.80
N SER A 117 -8.38 -10.78 -8.76
CA SER A 117 -7.17 -10.07 -9.20
C SER A 117 -7.48 -8.66 -9.76
N VAL A 118 -8.55 -8.52 -10.52
CA VAL A 118 -9.02 -7.20 -11.01
C VAL A 118 -9.52 -6.32 -9.86
N TRP A 119 -10.24 -6.90 -8.90
CA TRP A 119 -10.70 -6.16 -7.72
C TRP A 119 -9.55 -5.69 -6.82
N PHE A 120 -8.50 -6.51 -6.71
CA PHE A 120 -7.27 -6.17 -6.00
C PHE A 120 -6.56 -4.98 -6.68
N LEU A 121 -6.46 -5.00 -8.02
CA LEU A 121 -5.91 -3.89 -8.80
C LEU A 121 -6.65 -2.58 -8.53
N LEU A 122 -7.98 -2.61 -8.44
CA LEU A 122 -8.79 -1.44 -8.09
C LEU A 122 -8.43 -0.91 -6.68
N GLY A 123 -8.24 -1.81 -5.72
CA GLY A 123 -7.80 -1.46 -4.37
C GLY A 123 -6.44 -0.77 -4.37
N VAL A 124 -5.45 -1.34 -5.06
CA VAL A 124 -4.10 -0.75 -5.18
C VAL A 124 -4.14 0.58 -5.93
N TRP A 125 -4.93 0.69 -6.99
CA TRP A 125 -5.09 1.93 -7.74
C TRP A 125 -5.63 3.06 -6.85
N ARG A 126 -6.63 2.75 -6.02
CA ARG A 126 -7.18 3.69 -5.03
C ARG A 126 -6.19 4.05 -3.94
N LEU A 127 -5.49 3.06 -3.36
CA LEU A 127 -4.46 3.27 -2.34
C LEU A 127 -3.30 4.14 -2.85
N THR A 128 -2.96 4.00 -4.13
CA THR A 128 -1.87 4.74 -4.81
C THR A 128 -2.35 6.00 -5.53
N THR A 129 -3.55 6.51 -5.23
CA THR A 129 -4.05 7.76 -5.82
C THR A 129 -3.11 8.91 -5.46
N PRO A 130 -2.53 9.64 -6.44
CA PRO A 130 -1.66 10.77 -6.14
C PRO A 130 -2.46 11.85 -5.39
N GLU A 131 -1.84 12.42 -4.37
CA GLU A 131 -2.35 13.63 -3.75
C GLU A 131 -2.08 14.80 -4.68
N HIS A 132 -3.08 15.64 -4.91
CA HIS A 132 -3.03 16.71 -5.92
C HIS A 132 -1.89 17.72 -5.64
N ASP A 133 -1.56 17.91 -4.36
CA ASP A 133 -0.65 18.96 -3.90
C ASP A 133 0.75 18.43 -3.52
N LEU A 134 1.02 17.13 -3.73
CA LEU A 134 2.33 16.55 -3.41
C LEU A 134 3.36 16.76 -4.54
N LYS A 135 4.61 17.03 -4.10
CA LYS A 135 5.79 17.13 -4.96
C LYS A 135 5.97 15.91 -5.87
N PRO A 136 6.61 16.10 -7.04
CA PRO A 136 6.79 15.04 -8.04
C PRO A 136 7.67 13.86 -7.58
N SER A 137 8.49 14.01 -6.53
CA SER A 137 9.45 12.98 -6.09
C SER A 137 8.79 11.64 -5.70
N GLY A 138 7.57 11.66 -5.15
CA GLY A 138 6.81 10.45 -4.82
C GLY A 138 6.13 9.78 -6.03
N ARG A 139 6.02 10.47 -7.17
CA ARG A 139 5.25 9.96 -8.32
C ARG A 139 5.90 8.74 -8.97
N ARG A 140 7.24 8.63 -8.98
CA ARG A 140 7.95 7.50 -9.61
C ARG A 140 7.58 6.17 -8.96
N LEU A 141 7.55 6.11 -7.62
CA LEU A 141 7.17 4.90 -6.89
C LEU A 141 5.72 4.51 -7.19
N LEU A 142 4.79 5.47 -7.23
CA LEU A 142 3.38 5.21 -7.55
C LEU A 142 3.20 4.64 -8.97
N HIS A 143 3.92 5.17 -9.96
CA HIS A 143 3.88 4.64 -11.33
C HIS A 143 4.46 3.23 -11.40
N LEU A 144 5.58 2.97 -10.71
CA LEU A 144 6.17 1.64 -10.64
C LEU A 144 5.21 0.61 -10.04
N VAL A 145 4.56 0.93 -8.91
CA VAL A 145 3.57 0.05 -8.28
C VAL A 145 2.45 -0.29 -9.27
N ARG A 146 1.93 0.71 -9.98
CA ARG A 146 0.83 0.51 -10.95
C ARG A 146 1.26 -0.34 -12.14
N ILE A 147 2.44 -0.10 -12.69
CA ILE A 147 2.98 -0.88 -13.82
C ILE A 147 3.17 -2.35 -13.39
N LEU A 148 3.78 -2.60 -12.23
CA LEU A 148 3.98 -3.94 -11.71
C LEU A 148 2.65 -4.67 -11.49
N MET A 149 1.67 -3.99 -10.88
CA MET A 149 0.34 -4.59 -10.63
C MET A 149 -0.45 -4.86 -11.91
N ILE A 150 -0.46 -3.94 -12.88
CA ILE A 150 -1.15 -4.15 -14.16
C ILE A 150 -0.48 -5.31 -14.91
N SER A 151 0.85 -5.35 -14.93
CA SER A 151 1.60 -6.44 -15.57
C SER A 151 1.28 -7.78 -14.92
N GLY A 152 1.31 -7.85 -13.58
CA GLY A 152 0.98 -9.07 -12.83
C GLY A 152 -0.46 -9.52 -13.08
N VAL A 153 -1.46 -8.64 -12.96
CA VAL A 153 -2.86 -9.02 -13.20
C VAL A 153 -3.09 -9.45 -14.65
N THR A 154 -2.48 -8.77 -15.62
CA THR A 154 -2.57 -9.16 -17.04
C THR A 154 -1.98 -10.55 -17.25
N LEU A 155 -0.79 -10.81 -16.69
CA LEU A 155 -0.12 -12.10 -16.78
C LEU A 155 -0.94 -13.22 -16.14
N ASN A 156 -1.45 -12.97 -14.93
CA ASN A 156 -2.32 -13.89 -14.20
C ASN A 156 -3.57 -14.26 -15.02
N VAL A 157 -4.25 -13.27 -15.62
CA VAL A 157 -5.42 -13.52 -16.47
C VAL A 157 -5.03 -14.32 -17.71
N VAL A 158 -3.97 -13.92 -18.42
CA VAL A 158 -3.49 -14.63 -19.61
C VAL A 158 -3.13 -16.09 -19.28
N GLN A 159 -2.46 -16.35 -18.16
CA GLN A 159 -2.10 -17.69 -17.74
C GLN A 159 -3.35 -18.55 -17.47
N ARG A 160 -4.34 -17.99 -16.75
CA ARG A 160 -5.55 -18.73 -16.37
C ARG A 160 -6.38 -19.15 -17.59
N PHE A 161 -6.50 -18.28 -18.60
CA PHE A 161 -7.29 -18.56 -19.80
C PHE A 161 -6.47 -19.16 -20.95
N GLY A 162 -5.15 -18.95 -20.99
CA GLY A 162 -4.26 -19.55 -21.99
C GLY A 162 -4.27 -21.08 -21.94
N THR A 163 -4.42 -21.66 -20.75
CA THR A 163 -4.59 -23.11 -20.56
C THR A 163 -5.84 -23.70 -21.23
N LEU A 164 -6.83 -22.87 -21.60
CA LEU A 164 -8.04 -23.32 -22.32
C LEU A 164 -7.80 -23.44 -23.83
N SER A 165 -6.80 -22.75 -24.37
CA SER A 165 -6.42 -22.92 -25.76
C SER A 165 -5.75 -24.29 -25.90
N ARG A 166 -6.30 -25.17 -26.76
CA ARG A 166 -5.80 -26.55 -26.98
C ARG A 166 -4.36 -26.65 -27.52
N ALA A 167 -3.66 -25.52 -27.65
CA ALA A 167 -2.25 -25.51 -27.98
C ALA A 167 -1.48 -26.15 -26.82
N ALA A 168 -0.83 -27.28 -27.09
CA ALA A 168 -0.02 -27.97 -26.10
C ALA A 168 1.03 -26.98 -25.57
N PRO A 169 1.02 -26.66 -24.27
CA PRO A 169 2.00 -25.76 -23.72
C PRO A 169 3.37 -26.40 -23.80
N VAL A 170 4.38 -25.64 -24.23
CA VAL A 170 5.77 -26.05 -24.09
C VAL A 170 6.02 -26.17 -22.58
N PRO A 171 6.35 -27.36 -22.04
CA PRO A 171 6.41 -27.57 -20.58
C PRO A 171 7.32 -26.58 -19.83
N GLY A 172 8.42 -26.15 -20.46
CA GLY A 172 9.32 -25.15 -19.90
C GLY A 172 8.73 -23.72 -19.85
N GLY A 173 7.81 -23.38 -20.75
CA GLY A 173 7.18 -22.06 -20.80
C GLY A 173 6.26 -21.84 -19.60
N MET A 174 5.43 -22.83 -19.24
CA MET A 174 4.46 -22.70 -18.15
C MET A 174 5.10 -22.39 -16.80
N LEU A 175 6.21 -23.07 -16.47
CA LEU A 175 6.93 -22.81 -15.23
C LEU A 175 7.47 -21.38 -15.21
N ALA A 176 8.11 -20.92 -16.30
CA ALA A 176 8.63 -19.56 -16.38
C ALA A 176 7.54 -18.50 -16.18
N TYR A 177 6.33 -18.74 -16.71
CA TYR A 177 5.17 -17.86 -16.50
C TYR A 177 4.70 -17.83 -15.04
N GLU A 178 4.57 -18.99 -14.39
CA GLU A 178 4.20 -19.08 -12.97
C GLU A 178 5.16 -18.32 -12.07
N TRP A 179 6.47 -18.47 -12.31
CA TRP A 179 7.50 -17.76 -11.56
C TRP A 179 7.45 -16.25 -11.81
N LEU A 180 7.21 -15.84 -13.06
CA LEU A 180 7.12 -14.41 -13.40
C LEU A 180 5.89 -13.75 -12.77
N ASP A 181 4.74 -14.44 -12.74
CA ASP A 181 3.52 -13.95 -12.08
C ASP A 181 3.76 -13.74 -10.57
N GLU A 182 4.31 -14.76 -9.90
CA GLU A 182 4.61 -14.70 -8.47
C GLU A 182 5.66 -13.61 -8.16
N PHE A 183 6.67 -13.45 -9.02
CA PHE A 183 7.67 -12.39 -8.93
C PHE A 183 7.03 -11.01 -8.99
N LEU A 184 6.18 -10.76 -10.01
CA LEU A 184 5.53 -9.47 -10.19
C LEU A 184 4.59 -9.15 -9.03
N ALA A 185 3.79 -10.12 -8.58
CA ALA A 185 2.89 -9.97 -7.44
C ALA A 185 3.65 -9.63 -6.15
N THR A 186 4.74 -10.37 -5.85
CA THR A 186 5.57 -10.17 -4.67
C THR A 186 6.29 -8.81 -4.69
N ALA A 187 6.87 -8.44 -5.84
CA ALA A 187 7.51 -7.13 -6.03
C ALA A 187 6.51 -5.99 -5.81
N ALA A 188 5.28 -6.15 -6.31
CA ALA A 188 4.25 -5.15 -6.18
C ALA A 188 3.77 -5.01 -4.72
N TRP A 189 3.67 -6.12 -3.96
CA TRP A 189 3.43 -6.09 -2.52
C TRP A 189 4.52 -5.36 -1.73
N ALA A 190 5.80 -5.61 -2.03
CA ALA A 190 6.89 -4.86 -1.41
C ALA A 190 6.75 -3.35 -1.65
N CYS A 191 6.44 -2.93 -2.89
CA CYS A 191 6.23 -1.53 -3.22
C CYS A 191 5.02 -0.93 -2.49
N VAL A 192 3.91 -1.68 -2.36
CA VAL A 192 2.75 -1.28 -1.55
C VAL A 192 3.14 -1.05 -0.09
N MET A 193 3.96 -1.94 0.49
CA MET A 193 4.42 -1.78 1.88
C MET A 193 5.32 -0.55 2.07
N PHE A 194 6.19 -0.23 1.11
CA PHE A 194 6.97 1.02 1.15
C PHE A 194 6.08 2.26 1.03
N HIS A 195 5.02 2.20 0.21
CA HIS A 195 4.03 3.28 0.13
C HIS A 195 3.24 3.44 1.44
N VAL A 196 2.77 2.34 2.03
CA VAL A 196 2.10 2.35 3.35
C VAL A 196 3.03 2.89 4.43
N THR A 197 4.32 2.55 4.38
CA THR A 197 5.34 3.10 5.29
C THR A 197 5.41 4.62 5.19
N ALA A 198 5.46 5.17 3.97
CA ALA A 198 5.51 6.61 3.74
C ALA A 198 4.26 7.29 4.29
N LEU A 199 3.07 6.75 4.01
CA LEU A 199 1.81 7.28 4.53
C LEU A 199 1.71 7.17 6.07
N ALA A 200 2.18 6.07 6.65
CA ALA A 200 2.19 5.87 8.10
C ALA A 200 3.09 6.89 8.83
N ARG A 201 4.24 7.27 8.24
CA ARG A 201 5.08 8.36 8.79
C ARG A 201 4.34 9.69 8.78
N ARG A 202 3.69 10.03 7.66
CA ARG A 202 2.86 11.24 7.53
C ARG A 202 1.69 11.26 8.50
N ALA A 203 1.16 10.10 8.87
CA ALA A 203 0.11 9.97 9.88
C ALA A 203 0.62 10.08 11.33
N GLY A 204 1.93 10.24 11.56
CA GLY A 204 2.53 10.23 12.90
C GLY A 204 2.57 8.83 13.56
N ALA A 205 2.34 7.76 12.80
CA ALA A 205 2.27 6.39 13.29
C ALA A 205 3.62 5.67 13.16
N TYR A 206 4.65 6.16 13.85
CA TYR A 206 6.04 5.70 13.70
C TYR A 206 6.24 4.19 13.93
N LYS A 207 5.58 3.60 14.94
CA LYS A 207 5.66 2.15 15.21
C LYS A 207 5.18 1.32 14.01
N MET A 208 4.03 1.70 13.45
CA MET A 208 3.43 1.03 12.30
C MET A 208 4.25 1.25 11.03
N SER A 209 4.82 2.44 10.85
CA SER A 209 5.77 2.71 9.77
C SER A 209 6.98 1.78 9.83
N ASN A 210 7.57 1.58 11.01
CA ASN A 210 8.73 0.69 11.15
C ASN A 210 8.37 -0.77 10.84
N SER A 211 7.23 -1.25 11.32
CA SER A 211 6.73 -2.60 11.01
C SER A 211 6.44 -2.79 9.52
N ALA A 212 5.82 -1.80 8.86
CA ALA A 212 5.54 -1.83 7.43
C ALA A 212 6.83 -1.83 6.60
N TRP A 213 7.82 -1.04 7.01
CA TRP A 213 9.12 -0.97 6.35
C TRP A 213 9.87 -2.30 6.45
N LEU A 214 9.92 -2.88 7.66
CA LEU A 214 10.55 -4.18 7.91
C LEU A 214 9.86 -5.29 7.10
N THR A 215 8.53 -5.29 7.05
CA THR A 215 7.76 -6.25 6.25
C THR A 215 8.03 -6.08 4.76
N GLY A 216 8.12 -4.84 4.26
CA GLY A 216 8.49 -4.56 2.88
C GLY A 216 9.87 -5.11 2.50
N TRP A 217 10.87 -4.96 3.38
CA TRP A 217 12.18 -5.56 3.18
C TRP A 217 12.18 -7.08 3.25
N PHE A 218 11.38 -7.66 4.14
CA PHE A 218 11.25 -9.12 4.22
C PHE A 218 10.65 -9.70 2.92
N ILE A 219 9.63 -9.03 2.35
CA ILE A 219 9.06 -9.39 1.04
C ILE A 219 10.11 -9.21 -0.08
N ALA A 220 10.87 -8.12 -0.07
CA ALA A 220 11.91 -7.90 -1.08
C ALA A 220 13.06 -8.93 -0.98
N ALA A 221 13.44 -9.31 0.24
CA ALA A 221 14.45 -10.34 0.49
C ALA A 221 13.95 -11.72 0.06
N SER A 222 12.69 -12.08 0.35
CA SER A 222 12.10 -13.35 -0.08
C SER A 222 12.04 -13.45 -1.61
N LEU A 223 11.77 -12.33 -2.30
CA LEU A 223 11.86 -12.21 -3.75
C LEU A 223 13.28 -12.49 -4.26
N GLY A 224 14.30 -11.92 -3.62
CA GLY A 224 15.71 -12.18 -3.97
C GLY A 224 16.10 -13.65 -3.80
N VAL A 225 15.66 -14.29 -2.72
CA VAL A 225 15.86 -15.74 -2.49
C VAL A 225 15.17 -16.55 -3.59
N MET A 226 13.94 -16.19 -3.97
CA MET A 226 13.20 -16.87 -5.02
C MET A 226 13.89 -16.75 -6.39
N ILE A 227 14.40 -15.58 -6.76
CA ILE A 227 15.16 -15.40 -8.01
C ILE A 227 16.44 -16.23 -7.99
N LEU A 228 17.21 -16.17 -6.90
CA LEU A 228 18.46 -16.91 -6.78
C LEU A 228 18.20 -18.42 -6.93
N ALA A 229 17.17 -18.91 -6.25
CA ALA A 229 16.72 -20.27 -6.35
C ALA A 229 16.31 -20.68 -7.77
N MET A 230 15.58 -19.82 -8.46
CA MET A 230 15.19 -20.04 -9.86
C MET A 230 16.41 -20.13 -10.77
N CYS A 231 17.39 -19.23 -10.61
CA CYS A 231 18.63 -19.26 -11.38
C CYS A 231 19.42 -20.55 -11.13
N ILE A 232 19.53 -21.00 -9.88
CA ILE A 232 20.19 -22.26 -9.52
C ILE A 232 19.44 -23.45 -10.14
N GLY A 233 18.11 -23.48 -10.02
CA GLY A 233 17.28 -24.53 -10.60
C GLY A 233 17.44 -24.62 -12.11
N LEU A 234 17.48 -23.47 -12.80
CA LEU A 234 17.72 -23.40 -14.24
C LEU A 234 19.11 -23.92 -14.60
N LEU A 235 20.16 -23.47 -13.90
CA LEU A 235 21.54 -23.93 -14.13
C LEU A 235 21.67 -25.45 -13.93
N VAL A 236 21.06 -26.00 -12.86
CA VAL A 236 21.04 -27.44 -12.60
C VAL A 236 20.26 -28.20 -13.68
N SER A 237 19.15 -27.65 -14.17
CA SER A 237 18.36 -28.30 -15.23
C SER A 237 19.09 -28.38 -16.58
N VAL A 238 19.93 -27.39 -16.89
CA VAL A 238 20.75 -27.35 -18.13
C VAL A 238 22.00 -28.21 -17.98
N SER A 239 22.50 -28.35 -16.76
CA SER A 239 23.63 -29.23 -16.44
C SER A 239 23.12 -30.67 -16.44
N VAL A 240 23.17 -31.35 -17.58
CA VAL A 240 22.80 -32.77 -17.79
C VAL A 240 23.69 -33.69 -16.94
N VAL A 241 23.54 -33.65 -15.62
CA VAL A 241 24.19 -34.56 -14.68
C VAL A 241 23.10 -35.53 -14.23
N PRO A 242 23.04 -36.74 -14.84
CA PRO A 242 22.15 -37.79 -14.38
C PRO A 242 22.40 -38.05 -12.90
N GLY A 243 21.37 -37.91 -12.07
CA GLY A 243 21.45 -38.16 -10.62
C GLY A 243 21.77 -36.95 -9.74
N ALA A 244 21.81 -35.73 -10.28
CA ALA A 244 21.94 -34.54 -9.44
C ALA A 244 20.75 -34.39 -8.46
N PRO A 245 20.97 -33.91 -7.21
CA PRO A 245 19.97 -33.84 -6.14
C PRO A 245 18.90 -32.75 -6.34
N GLY A 246 18.43 -32.51 -7.57
CA GLY A 246 17.44 -31.48 -7.89
C GLY A 246 16.15 -31.55 -7.07
N GLY A 247 15.78 -32.75 -6.61
CA GLY A 247 14.64 -32.96 -5.71
C GLY A 247 14.77 -32.29 -4.34
N LEU A 248 15.98 -32.24 -3.75
CA LEU A 248 16.19 -31.60 -2.45
C LEU A 248 16.02 -30.08 -2.56
N LEU A 249 16.62 -29.47 -3.60
CA LEU A 249 16.51 -28.03 -3.83
C LEU A 249 15.05 -27.64 -4.10
N MET A 250 14.36 -28.37 -4.97
CA MET A 250 12.94 -28.16 -5.24
C MET A 250 12.06 -28.33 -3.98
N GLY A 251 12.39 -29.30 -3.12
CA GLY A 251 11.70 -29.49 -1.84
C GLY A 251 11.87 -28.29 -0.89
N ILE A 252 13.10 -27.78 -0.74
CA ILE A 252 13.38 -26.59 0.09
C ILE A 252 12.62 -25.37 -0.44
N LEU A 253 12.59 -25.18 -1.75
CA LEU A 253 11.87 -24.06 -2.39
C LEU A 253 10.36 -24.18 -2.25
N GLY A 254 9.83 -25.41 -2.37
CA GLY A 254 8.43 -25.70 -2.08
C GLY A 254 8.06 -25.32 -0.65
N CYS A 255 8.88 -25.70 0.34
CA CYS A 255 8.65 -25.34 1.75
C CYS A 255 8.74 -23.83 1.98
N TRP A 256 9.71 -23.14 1.37
CA TRP A 256 9.85 -21.69 1.47
C TRP A 256 8.60 -20.98 0.92
N GLY A 257 8.15 -21.36 -0.28
CA GLY A 257 6.93 -20.82 -0.88
C GLY A 257 5.68 -21.15 -0.08
N ALA A 258 5.58 -22.35 0.48
CA ALA A 258 4.39 -22.78 1.22
C ALA A 258 4.25 -22.16 2.62
N ILE A 259 5.36 -21.72 3.24
CA ILE A 259 5.34 -21.22 4.63
C ILE A 259 5.66 -19.73 4.68
N VAL A 260 6.77 -19.31 4.09
CA VAL A 260 7.28 -17.94 4.24
C VAL A 260 6.36 -16.95 3.53
N ILE A 261 5.92 -17.26 2.31
CA ILE A 261 5.05 -16.36 1.53
C ILE A 261 3.70 -16.13 2.26
N PRO A 262 2.94 -17.17 2.67
CA PRO A 262 1.68 -16.96 3.37
C PRO A 262 1.81 -16.20 4.69
N VAL A 263 2.83 -16.51 5.50
CA VAL A 263 3.09 -15.81 6.76
C VAL A 263 3.37 -14.33 6.49
N THR A 264 4.20 -14.03 5.49
CA THR A 264 4.54 -12.65 5.13
C THR A 264 3.34 -11.89 4.60
N LEU A 265 2.53 -12.52 3.74
CA LEU A 265 1.29 -11.95 3.22
C LEU A 265 0.29 -11.69 4.34
N LEU A 266 0.17 -12.60 5.32
CA LEU A 266 -0.69 -12.40 6.48
C LEU A 266 -0.22 -11.21 7.33
N CYS A 267 1.08 -11.09 7.58
CA CYS A 267 1.64 -9.93 8.28
C CYS A 267 1.37 -8.62 7.51
N ALA A 268 1.60 -8.60 6.19
CA ALA A 268 1.32 -7.45 5.35
C ALA A 268 -0.17 -7.08 5.39
N LEU A 269 -1.06 -8.07 5.32
CA LEU A 269 -2.50 -7.91 5.39
C LEU A 269 -2.95 -7.28 6.73
N VAL A 270 -2.43 -7.78 7.85
CA VAL A 270 -2.71 -7.21 9.18
C VAL A 270 -2.25 -5.76 9.26
N LEU A 271 -1.06 -5.44 8.73
CA LEU A 271 -0.54 -4.08 8.73
C LEU A 271 -1.37 -3.14 7.84
N VAL A 272 -1.80 -3.58 6.66
CA VAL A 272 -2.69 -2.79 5.79
C VAL A 272 -4.04 -2.57 6.44
N GLY A 273 -4.60 -3.57 7.15
CA GLY A 273 -5.84 -3.42 7.91
C GLY A 273 -5.71 -2.43 9.08
N GLN A 274 -4.64 -2.53 9.87
CA GLN A 274 -4.35 -1.55 10.93
C GLN A 274 -4.18 -0.14 10.37
N PHE A 275 -3.52 0.00 9.21
CA PHE A 275 -3.38 1.28 8.53
C PHE A 275 -4.72 1.83 8.05
N ALA A 276 -5.58 1.00 7.45
CA ALA A 276 -6.91 1.40 7.00
C ALA A 276 -7.76 1.96 8.15
N HIS A 277 -7.74 1.29 9.30
CA HIS A 277 -8.44 1.77 10.50
C HIS A 277 -7.85 3.08 11.04
N ARG A 278 -6.53 3.27 10.98
CA ARG A 278 -5.90 4.54 11.36
C ARG A 278 -6.28 5.68 10.39
N LEU A 279 -6.38 5.41 9.10
CA LEU A 279 -6.80 6.40 8.11
C LEU A 279 -8.22 6.90 8.38
N GLU A 280 -9.13 6.01 8.76
CA GLU A 280 -10.49 6.36 9.15
C GLU A 280 -10.50 7.37 10.31
N LEU A 281 -9.71 7.11 11.37
CA LEU A 281 -9.57 8.03 12.51
C LEU A 281 -8.98 9.38 12.10
N VAL A 282 -7.97 9.38 11.21
CA VAL A 282 -7.37 10.62 10.68
C VAL A 282 -8.38 11.39 9.83
N ARG A 283 -9.16 10.72 9.00
CA ARG A 283 -10.23 11.33 8.17
C ARG A 283 -11.29 11.99 9.05
N HIS A 284 -11.73 11.33 10.12
CA HIS A 284 -12.68 11.92 11.06
C HIS A 284 -12.13 13.20 11.70
N ARG A 285 -10.87 13.19 12.17
CA ARG A 285 -10.21 14.39 12.72
C ARG A 285 -10.08 15.51 11.69
N ALA A 286 -9.66 15.19 10.47
CA ALA A 286 -9.52 16.17 9.39
C ALA A 286 -10.86 16.84 9.05
N THR A 287 -11.95 16.08 9.09
CA THR A 287 -13.31 16.59 8.85
C THR A 287 -13.74 17.55 9.96
N LEU A 288 -13.48 17.21 11.23
CA LEU A 288 -13.79 18.06 12.38
C LEU A 288 -13.01 19.38 12.37
N ILE A 289 -11.71 19.34 12.05
CA ILE A 289 -10.87 20.55 11.95
C ILE A 289 -11.43 21.50 10.88
N ARG A 290 -11.79 20.97 9.71
CA ARG A 290 -12.38 21.78 8.63
C ARG A 290 -13.74 22.35 9.00
N SER A 291 -14.58 21.61 9.73
CA SER A 291 -15.84 22.17 10.21
C SER A 291 -15.59 23.34 11.16
N HIS A 292 -14.63 23.24 12.09
CA HIS A 292 -14.30 24.35 12.99
C HIS A 292 -13.75 25.56 12.24
N GLN A 293 -12.90 25.36 11.23
CA GLN A 293 -12.37 26.44 10.40
C GLN A 293 -13.46 27.16 9.61
N ARG A 294 -14.49 26.45 9.14
CA ARG A 294 -15.64 27.09 8.44
C ARG A 294 -16.50 27.97 9.34
N PHE A 295 -16.51 27.69 10.65
CA PHE A 295 -17.31 28.45 11.62
C PHE A 295 -16.52 29.55 12.32
N GLN A 296 -15.22 29.69 12.07
CA GLN A 296 -14.50 30.87 12.52
C GLN A 296 -15.02 32.07 11.70
N PRO A 297 -15.66 33.06 12.34
CA PRO A 297 -16.11 34.25 11.64
C PRO A 297 -14.91 34.90 10.96
N ALA A 298 -15.12 35.45 9.75
CA ALA A 298 -14.09 36.24 9.10
C ALA A 298 -13.55 37.27 10.11
N PRO A 299 -12.22 37.49 10.17
CA PRO A 299 -11.69 38.53 11.03
C PRO A 299 -12.43 39.84 10.71
N PRO A 300 -12.83 40.62 11.73
CA PRO A 300 -13.49 41.89 11.49
C PRO A 300 -12.61 42.72 10.54
N PRO A 301 -13.19 43.43 9.55
CA PRO A 301 -12.41 44.25 8.63
C PRO A 301 -11.52 45.19 9.44
N ASP A 302 -10.23 45.22 9.11
CA ASP A 302 -9.23 45.99 9.85
C ASP A 302 -9.67 47.45 9.97
N ALA A 303 -9.89 47.89 11.21
CA ALA A 303 -10.31 49.27 11.52
C ALA A 303 -9.26 50.33 11.13
N SER A 304 -8.06 49.90 10.72
CA SER A 304 -6.97 50.75 10.23
C SER A 304 -7.18 51.28 8.80
N ALA A 305 -8.20 50.83 8.07
CA ALA A 305 -8.50 51.33 6.72
C ALA A 305 -9.43 52.56 6.68
N GLN A 306 -9.80 53.14 7.83
CA GLN A 306 -10.76 54.27 7.92
C GLN A 306 -10.16 55.62 8.38
N THR A 307 -8.83 55.77 8.40
CA THR A 307 -8.15 57.06 8.62
C THR A 307 -7.50 57.55 7.34
#